data_AF-A0A561SLF9-F1
#
_entry.id   AF-A0A561SLF9-F1
#
_cell.length_a   1.000
_cell.length_b   1.000
_cell.length_c   1.000
_cell.angle_alpha   90.00
_cell.angle_beta   90.00
_cell.angle_gamma   90.00
#
_symmetry.space_group_name_H-M   'P 1'
#
loop_
_entity.id
_entity.type
_entity.pdbx_description
1 polymer ?
#
loop_
_entity_poly.entity_id
_entity_poly.type
_entity_poly.pdbx_seq_one_letter_code
_entity_poly.pdbx_strand_id
1 'polypeptide(L)' 'MTAIEASVLTPLDQVRRYALVELFLVRVLDLTPADAPAEAGALQHAVSARLLGRIDALLGWPDRDLWGNAIPRPDGSP' A
#
# COMPACT_ATOMS: atom_id res chain seq x y z
N MET A 1 -4.27 2.75 -31.31
CA MET A 1 -4.21 3.36 -29.97
C MET A 1 -5.06 2.50 -29.05
N THR A 2 -4.48 1.42 -28.54
CA THR A 2 -5.17 0.48 -27.65
C THR A 2 -5.45 1.22 -26.34
N ALA A 3 -6.72 1.37 -26.01
CA ALA A 3 -7.14 1.91 -24.73
C ALA A 3 -6.47 1.08 -23.63
N ILE A 4 -5.63 1.72 -22.82
CA ILE A 4 -5.16 1.12 -21.58
C ILE A 4 -6.41 1.09 -20.71
N GLU A 5 -7.03 -0.09 -20.58
CA GLU A 5 -8.03 -0.29 -19.54
C GLU A 5 -7.33 -0.03 -18.21
N ALA A 6 -7.57 1.14 -17.64
CA ALA A 6 -7.13 1.44 -16.28
C ALA A 6 -7.87 0.44 -15.39
N SER A 7 -7.17 -0.62 -14.99
CA SER A 7 -7.64 -1.57 -13.99
C SER A 7 -8.19 -0.79 -12.80
N VAL A 8 -9.50 -0.77 -12.63
CA VAL A 8 -10.14 -0.10 -11.49
C VAL A 8 -9.79 -0.92 -10.25
N LEU A 9 -9.12 -0.29 -9.29
CA LEU A 9 -8.70 -0.94 -8.05
C LEU A 9 -9.92 -1.29 -7.20
N THR A 10 -9.91 -2.49 -6.62
CA THR A 10 -10.94 -2.83 -5.64
C THR A 10 -10.77 -1.99 -4.37
N PRO A 11 -11.82 -1.82 -3.55
CA PRO A 11 -11.67 -1.16 -2.24
C PRO A 11 -10.59 -1.82 -1.37
N LEU A 12 -10.47 -3.16 -1.42
CA LEU A 12 -9.45 -3.89 -0.66
C LEU A 12 -8.03 -3.63 -1.19
N ASP A 13 -7.85 -3.49 -2.51
CA ASP A 13 -6.57 -3.11 -3.09
C ASP A 13 -6.14 -1.71 -2.65
N GLN A 14 -7.10 -0.77 -2.59
CA GLN A 14 -6.83 0.60 -2.15
C GLN A 14 -6.37 0.64 -0.69
N VAL A 15 -7.04 -0.10 0.19
CA VAL A 15 -6.66 -0.25 1.61
C VAL A 15 -5.29 -0.89 1.74
N ARG A 16 -5.03 -2.00 1.04
CA ARG A 16 -3.72 -2.68 1.06
C ARG A 16 -2.59 -1.75 0.61
N ARG A 17 -2.81 -1.02 -0.49
CA ARG A 17 -1.82 -0.07 -1.04
C ARG A 17 -1.51 1.04 -0.07
N TYR A 18 -2.55 1.66 0.50
CA TYR A 18 -2.39 2.69 1.50
C TYR A 18 -1.54 2.19 2.67
N ALA A 19 -1.93 1.06 3.28
CA ALA A 19 -1.27 0.53 4.47
C ALA A 19 0.22 0.20 4.21
N LEU A 20 0.53 -0.44 3.09
CA LEU A 20 1.92 -0.81 2.77
C LEU A 20 2.77 0.42 2.44
N VAL A 21 2.21 1.42 1.75
CA VAL A 21 2.93 2.67 1.45
C VAL A 21 3.17 3.46 2.72
N GLU A 22 2.17 3.57 3.59
CA GLU A 22 2.28 4.28 4.86
C GLU A 22 3.33 3.63 5.80
N LEU A 23 3.28 2.30 5.92
CA LEU A 23 4.31 1.55 6.66
C LEU A 23 5.71 1.77 6.10
N PHE A 24 5.85 1.81 4.77
CA PHE A 24 7.14 2.07 4.13
C PHE A 24 7.66 3.48 4.41
N LEU A 25 6.80 4.49 4.28
CA LEU A 25 7.14 5.87 4.56
C LEU A 25 7.64 6.04 6.00
N VAL A 26 6.92 5.47 6.98
CA VAL A 26 7.30 5.59 8.40
C VAL A 26 8.49 4.72 8.76
N ARG A 27 8.50 3.43 8.41
CA ARG A 27 9.50 2.47 8.92
C ARG A 27 10.82 2.48 8.14
N VAL A 28 10.80 2.88 6.87
CA VAL A 28 11.99 2.82 5.99
C VAL A 28 12.51 4.22 5.67
N LEU A 29 11.61 5.18 5.45
CA LEU A 29 11.98 6.55 5.10
C LEU A 29 11.95 7.52 6.28
N ASP A 30 11.62 7.04 7.49
CA ASP A 30 11.59 7.81 8.74
C ASP A 30 10.68 9.05 8.67
N LEU A 31 9.60 8.97 7.88
CA LEU A 31 8.54 9.98 7.91
C LEU A 31 7.79 9.90 9.24
N THR A 32 7.31 11.05 9.71
CA THR A 32 6.47 11.06 10.91
C THR A 32 5.13 10.36 10.61
N PRO A 33 4.55 9.64 11.58
CA PRO A 33 3.20 9.07 11.42
C PRO A 33 2.11 10.11 11.15
N ALA A 34 2.35 11.39 11.45
CA ALA A 34 1.41 12.48 11.17
C ALA A 34 1.47 12.94 9.70
N ASP A 35 2.65 12.86 9.07
CA ASP A 35 2.86 13.31 7.68
C ASP A 35 2.61 12.19 6.66
N ALA A 36 2.85 10.93 7.05
CA ALA A 36 2.71 9.77 6.18
C ALA A 36 1.31 9.59 5.53
N PRO A 37 0.17 9.92 6.19
CA PRO A 37 -1.15 9.72 5.58
C PRO A 37 -1.38 10.48 4.28
N ALA A 38 -0.93 11.73 4.21
CA ALA A 38 -1.11 12.57 3.01
C ALA A 38 -0.32 11.99 1.82
N GLU A 39 0.92 11.59 2.06
CA GLU A 39 1.79 10.97 1.06
C GLU A 39 1.27 9.59 0.64
N ALA A 40 0.83 8.77 1.58
CA ALA A 40 0.26 7.44 1.30
C ALA A 40 -1.00 7.55 0.44
N GLY A 41 -1.88 8.51 0.73
CA GLY A 41 -3.08 8.78 -0.09
C GLY A 41 -2.75 9.23 -1.52
N ALA A 42 -1.71 10.03 -1.71
CA ALA A 42 -1.27 10.43 -3.04
C ALA A 42 -0.64 9.25 -3.81
N LEU A 43 0.22 8.48 -3.14
CA LEU A 43 1.01 7.42 -3.77
C LEU A 43 0.22 6.13 -3.99
N GLN A 44 -0.83 5.84 -3.23
CA GLN A 44 -1.60 4.58 -3.37
C GLN A 44 -2.19 4.38 -4.78
N HIS A 45 -2.50 5.46 -5.49
CA HIS A 45 -3.02 5.45 -6.86
C HIS A 45 -1.92 5.40 -7.92
N ALA A 46 -0.70 5.85 -7.59
CA ALA A 46 0.43 5.92 -8.50
C ALA A 46 1.38 4.71 -8.39
N VAL A 47 1.37 4.01 -7.25
CA VAL A 47 2.23 2.84 -7.01
C VAL A 47 1.80 1.66 -7.89
N SER A 48 2.74 1.15 -8.69
CA SER A 48 2.50 -0.06 -9.48
C SER A 48 2.45 -1.31 -8.60
N ALA A 49 1.70 -2.34 -9.02
CA ALA A 49 1.65 -3.62 -8.31
C ALA A 49 3.04 -4.25 -8.11
N ARG A 50 3.94 -4.11 -9.10
CA ARG A 50 5.33 -4.60 -9.03
C ARG A 50 6.12 -3.90 -7.91
N LEU A 51 6.01 -2.57 -7.81
CA LEU A 51 6.70 -1.82 -6.77
C LEU A 51 6.10 -2.12 -5.40
N LEU A 52 4.76 -2.18 -5.29
CA LEU A 52 4.06 -2.54 -4.06
C LEU A 52 4.49 -3.90 -3.52
N GLY A 53 4.63 -4.92 -4.38
CA GLY A 53 5.12 -6.24 -3.98
C GLY A 53 6.56 -6.23 -3.44
N ARG A 54 7.41 -5.32 -3.95
CA ARG A 54 8.77 -5.13 -3.39
C ARG A 54 8.74 -4.44 -2.04
N ILE A 55 7.86 -3.45 -1.86
CA ILE A 55 7.63 -2.80 -0.57
C ILE A 55 7.13 -3.80 0.47
N ASP A 56 6.13 -4.61 0.11
CA ASP A 56 5.59 -5.66 0.99
C ASP A 56 6.67 -6.64 1.46
N ALA A 57 7.50 -7.14 0.53
CA ALA A 57 8.61 -8.01 0.85
C ALA A 57 9.69 -7.31 1.71
N LEU A 58 10.01 -6.05 1.42
CA LEU A 58 10.96 -5.25 2.21
C LEU A 58 10.49 -5.07 3.66
N LEU A 59 9.18 -4.91 3.86
CA LEU A 59 8.55 -4.78 5.17
C LEU A 59 8.37 -6.13 5.90
N GLY A 60 8.73 -7.25 5.28
CA GLY A 60 8.58 -8.59 5.86
C GLY A 60 7.17 -9.15 5.84
N TRP A 61 6.37 -8.80 4.82
CA TRP A 61 4.98 -9.26 4.62
C TRP A 61 4.04 -8.99 5.81
N PRO A 62 3.96 -7.74 6.28
CA PRO A 62 3.17 -7.38 7.46
C PRO A 62 1.71 -7.80 7.31
N ASP A 63 1.12 -8.28 8.40
CA ASP A 63 -0.30 -8.61 8.53
C ASP A 63 -1.13 -7.42 9.07
N ARG A 64 -0.47 -6.45 9.71
CA ARG A 64 -1.11 -5.27 10.32
C ARG A 64 -0.44 -3.95 9.94
N ASP A 65 -1.27 -2.91 9.83
CA ASP A 65 -0.84 -1.54 9.60
C ASP A 65 -0.27 -0.85 10.86
N LEU A 66 0.00 0.46 10.79
CA LEU A 66 0.51 1.25 11.92
C LEU A 66 -0.43 1.32 13.12
N TRP A 67 -1.73 1.10 12.90
CA TRP A 67 -2.77 1.19 13.93
C TRP A 67 -3.30 -0.18 14.36
N GLY A 68 -2.77 -1.27 13.81
CA GLY A 68 -3.13 -2.64 14.16
C GLY A 68 -4.30 -3.22 13.35
N ASN A 69 -4.79 -2.53 12.32
CA ASN A 69 -5.82 -3.07 11.42
C ASN A 69 -5.20 -4.12 10.50
N ALA A 70 -6.00 -5.13 10.13
CA ALA A 70 -5.56 -6.17 9.20
C ALA A 70 -5.31 -5.59 7.81
N ILE A 71 -4.17 -5.93 7.21
CA ILE A 71 -3.84 -5.58 5.82
C ILE A 71 -4.44 -6.64 4.90
N PRO A 72 -5.36 -6.27 3.98
CA PRO A 72 -5.94 -7.24 3.04
C PRO A 72 -4.86 -7.96 2.25
N ARG A 73 -4.95 -9.29 2.12
CA ARG A 73 -4.05 -10.07 1.28
C ARG A 73 -4.49 -10.01 -0.19
N PRO A 74 -3.56 -10.10 -1.17
CA PRO A 74 -3.91 -10.02 -2.59
C PRO A 74 -4.81 -11.18 -3.05
N ASP A 75 -4.72 -12.33 -2.37
CA ASP A 75 -5.52 -13.53 -2.62
C ASP A 75 -6.84 -13.56 -1.83
N GLY A 76 -7.11 -12.51 -1.02
CA GLY A 76 -8.29 -12.43 -0.18
C GLY A 76 -8.28 -13.35 1.05
N SER A 77 -7.14 -13.96 1.38
CA SER A 77 -7.00 -14.74 2.61
C SER A 77 -7.09 -13.87 3.87
N PRO A 78 -7.64 -14.40 4.99
CA PRO A 78 -7.77 -13.69 6.26
C PRO A 78 -6.42 -13.41 6.95
#